data_AF-N9P0C0-F1
#
_entry.id   AF-N9P0C0-F1
#
_cell.length_a   1.000
_cell.length_b   1.000
_cell.length_c   1.000
_cell.angle_alpha   90.00
_cell.angle_beta   90.00
_cell.angle_gamma   90.00
#
_symmetry.space_group_name_H-M   'P 1'
#
loop_
_entity.id
_entity.type
_entity.pdbx_description
1 polymer ?
#
loop_
_entity_poly.entity_id
_entity_poly.type
_entity_poly.pdbx_seq_one_letter_code
_entity_poly.pdbx_strand_id
1 'polypeptide(L)'
;MNPFHGRHFQGEIILWAVRWYCKYGISYRELQEMLAERGVNVDHTTIYRWVQRYAPEMEKRLRWYWRNPTDRHLWHLDETYVKVNGKWAYLYRAVDQRGHTLDFYLSARRNTHSAYCFLGKILNHVKKWQIPRVINTDKAHTYGRALSRLKQEGKCPEDLDHRQIKYKNNVIECDHGKLKRIIKATLGFKSMKTAYATIKGIEVMRALRKGQASLFYNGNILGEVWLVNRVFGL
;
A
#
# COMPACT_ATOMS: atom_id res chain seq x y z
N MET A 1 -4.61 21.41 -12.13
CA MET A 1 -5.43 20.70 -13.14
C MET A 1 -6.42 19.79 -12.42
N ASN A 2 -7.71 19.92 -12.69
CA ASN A 2 -8.76 19.12 -12.03
C ASN A 2 -8.63 17.63 -12.44
N PRO A 3 -8.41 16.68 -11.51
CA PRO A 3 -8.23 15.26 -11.84
C PRO A 3 -9.50 14.60 -12.41
N PHE A 4 -10.66 15.23 -12.27
CA PHE A 4 -11.96 14.77 -12.75
C PHE A 4 -12.46 15.52 -13.98
N HIS A 5 -11.63 16.35 -14.61
CA HIS A 5 -12.02 17.03 -15.84
C HIS A 5 -12.47 16.01 -16.92
N GLY A 6 -13.62 16.28 -17.53
CA GLY A 6 -14.22 15.41 -18.55
C GLY A 6 -14.88 14.13 -18.01
N ARG A 7 -15.14 14.03 -16.69
CA ARG A 7 -15.90 12.92 -16.11
C ARG A 7 -17.39 13.23 -16.04
N HIS A 8 -18.21 12.24 -16.39
CA HIS A 8 -19.66 12.32 -16.29
C HIS A 8 -20.18 12.39 -14.84
N PHE A 9 -19.44 11.79 -13.90
CA PHE A 9 -19.80 11.75 -12.49
C PHE A 9 -18.96 12.75 -11.69
N GLN A 10 -19.57 13.32 -10.65
CA GLN A 10 -18.89 14.19 -9.71
C GLN A 10 -17.69 13.47 -9.07
N GLY A 11 -16.62 14.23 -8.82
CA GLY A 11 -15.38 13.70 -8.25
C GLY A 11 -15.59 13.00 -6.90
N GLU A 12 -16.51 13.51 -6.08
CA GLU A 12 -16.84 12.93 -4.78
C GLU A 12 -17.39 11.50 -4.91
N ILE A 13 -18.36 11.29 -5.81
CA ILE A 13 -18.95 9.97 -6.08
C ILE A 13 -17.88 8.98 -6.55
N ILE A 14 -17.00 9.43 -7.44
CA ILE A 14 -15.87 8.63 -7.91
C ILE A 14 -14.96 8.24 -6.75
N LEU A 15 -14.60 9.19 -5.88
CA LEU A 15 -13.75 8.93 -4.73
C LEU A 15 -14.42 8.06 -3.68
N TRP A 16 -15.74 8.16 -3.47
CA TRP A 16 -16.48 7.27 -2.58
C TRP A 16 -16.34 5.82 -3.05
N ALA A 17 -16.61 5.56 -4.32
CA ALA A 17 -16.50 4.23 -4.90
C ALA A 17 -15.08 3.67 -4.76
N VAL A 18 -14.05 4.46 -5.11
CA VAL A 18 -12.65 4.04 -5.02
C VAL A 18 -12.23 3.76 -3.58
N ARG A 19 -12.59 4.64 -2.64
CA ARG A 19 -12.29 4.47 -1.21
C ARG A 19 -12.98 3.23 -0.65
N TRP A 20 -14.28 3.06 -0.89
CA TRP A 20 -15.05 1.93 -0.35
C TRP A 20 -14.50 0.60 -0.85
N TYR A 21 -14.21 0.51 -2.15
CA TYR A 21 -13.58 -0.67 -2.74
C TYR A 21 -12.24 -1.00 -2.06
N CYS A 22 -11.34 -0.02 -1.94
CA CYS A 22 -10.01 -0.22 -1.34
C CYS A 22 -10.03 -0.45 0.18
N LYS A 23 -11.08 0.02 0.88
CA LYS A 23 -11.17 0.00 2.35
C LYS A 23 -11.88 -1.23 2.91
N TYR A 24 -12.91 -1.72 2.22
CA TYR A 24 -13.79 -2.77 2.74
C TYR A 24 -13.60 -4.13 2.09
N GLY A 25 -13.01 -4.19 0.88
CA GLY A 25 -12.90 -5.46 0.16
C GLY A 25 -14.27 -5.95 -0.28
N ILE A 26 -14.98 -5.10 -1.01
CA ILE A 26 -16.26 -5.40 -1.66
C ILE A 26 -15.99 -5.66 -3.15
N SER A 27 -16.82 -6.47 -3.79
CA SER A 27 -16.76 -6.67 -5.23
C SER A 27 -17.27 -5.44 -5.99
N TYR A 28 -16.92 -5.33 -7.27
CA TYR A 28 -17.41 -4.23 -8.11
C TYR A 28 -18.93 -4.28 -8.35
N ARG A 29 -19.54 -5.48 -8.28
CA ARG A 29 -20.98 -5.67 -8.45
C ARG A 29 -21.74 -5.22 -7.21
N GLU A 30 -21.31 -5.65 -6.03
CA GLU A 30 -21.86 -5.17 -4.76
C GLU A 30 -21.73 -3.65 -4.64
N LEU A 31 -20.58 -3.08 -5.06
CA LEU A 31 -20.40 -1.64 -5.04
C LEU A 31 -21.31 -0.90 -6.04
N GLN A 32 -21.63 -1.49 -7.19
CA GLN A 32 -22.64 -0.96 -8.10
C GLN A 32 -24.02 -0.94 -7.44
N GLU A 33 -24.41 -2.02 -6.77
CA GLU A 33 -25.69 -2.11 -6.04
C GLU A 33 -25.78 -1.05 -4.93
N MET A 34 -24.73 -0.91 -4.12
CA MET A 34 -24.66 0.10 -3.04
C MET A 34 -24.72 1.56 -3.54
N LEU A 35 -24.26 1.81 -4.77
CA LEU A 35 -24.37 3.12 -5.42
C LEU A 35 -25.76 3.33 -6.01
N ALA A 36 -26.37 2.29 -6.58
CA ALA A 36 -27.73 2.33 -7.10
C ALA A 36 -28.76 2.62 -5.99
N GLU A 37 -28.58 2.04 -4.80
CA GLU A 37 -29.38 2.37 -3.59
C GLU A 37 -29.34 3.86 -3.22
N ARG A 38 -28.28 4.56 -3.62
CA ARG A 38 -28.08 6.00 -3.39
C ARG A 38 -28.47 6.86 -4.61
N GLY A 39 -29.14 6.28 -5.59
CA GLY A 39 -29.56 6.95 -6.83
C GLY A 39 -28.45 7.13 -7.86
N VAL A 40 -27.28 6.53 -7.68
CA VAL A 40 -26.15 6.63 -8.62
C VAL A 40 -26.11 5.38 -9.51
N ASN A 41 -26.66 5.48 -10.72
CA ASN A 41 -26.62 4.40 -11.69
C ASN A 41 -25.27 4.38 -12.45
N VAL A 42 -24.40 3.42 -12.11
CA VAL A 42 -23.08 3.25 -12.74
C VAL A 42 -22.76 1.77 -12.91
N ASP A 43 -22.23 1.40 -14.08
CA ASP A 43 -21.81 0.03 -14.33
C ASP A 43 -20.51 -0.33 -13.58
N HIS A 44 -20.44 -1.56 -13.06
CA HIS A 44 -19.31 -2.12 -12.35
C HIS A 44 -17.96 -2.01 -13.11
N THR A 45 -17.97 -2.05 -14.45
CA THR A 45 -16.75 -1.84 -15.26
C THR A 45 -16.26 -0.40 -15.23
N THR A 46 -17.17 0.57 -15.07
CA THR A 46 -16.83 1.99 -14.89
C THR A 46 -16.19 2.20 -13.52
N ILE A 47 -16.73 1.58 -12.47
CA ILE A 47 -16.13 1.57 -11.13
C ILE A 47 -14.73 0.95 -11.17
N TYR A 48 -14.56 -0.18 -11.87
CA TYR A 48 -13.25 -0.79 -12.09
C TYR A 48 -12.26 0.20 -12.72
N ARG A 49 -12.65 0.91 -13.79
CA ARG A 49 -11.81 1.92 -14.45
C ARG A 49 -11.46 3.07 -13.50
N TRP A 50 -12.38 3.48 -12.63
CA TRP A 50 -12.09 4.48 -11.59
C TRP A 50 -11.05 3.98 -10.59
N VAL A 51 -11.18 2.76 -10.08
CA VAL A 51 -10.18 2.19 -9.17
C VAL A 51 -8.81 2.12 -9.85
N GLN A 52 -8.74 1.64 -11.09
CA GLN A 52 -7.47 1.55 -11.82
C GLN A 52 -6.82 2.93 -12.05
N ARG A 53 -7.61 3.99 -12.22
CA ARG A 53 -7.10 5.35 -12.46
C ARG A 53 -6.75 6.08 -11.16
N TYR A 54 -7.65 6.06 -10.19
CA TYR A 54 -7.59 6.94 -9.02
C TYR A 54 -6.96 6.29 -7.80
N ALA A 55 -6.91 4.96 -7.67
CA ALA A 55 -6.18 4.34 -6.56
C ALA A 55 -4.67 4.65 -6.58
N PRO A 56 -3.97 4.59 -7.74
CA PRO A 56 -2.58 5.04 -7.82
C PRO A 56 -2.41 6.55 -7.61
N GLU A 57 -3.35 7.35 -8.09
CA GLU A 57 -3.32 8.82 -7.94
C GLU A 57 -3.52 9.21 -6.47
N MET A 58 -4.43 8.52 -5.77
CA MET A 58 -4.66 8.67 -4.35
C MET A 58 -3.39 8.32 -3.56
N GLU A 59 -2.69 7.25 -3.92
CA GLU A 59 -1.40 6.90 -3.30
C GLU A 59 -0.31 7.94 -3.56
N LYS A 60 -0.24 8.48 -4.78
CA LYS A 60 0.71 9.55 -5.13
C LYS A 60 0.46 10.81 -4.30
N ARG A 61 -0.78 11.26 -4.20
CA ARG A 61 -1.17 12.49 -3.49
C ARG A 61 -1.08 12.37 -1.98
N LEU A 62 -1.46 11.21 -1.43
CA LEU A 62 -1.44 10.98 0.01
C LEU A 62 -0.09 10.51 0.54
N ARG A 63 0.86 10.16 -0.35
CA ARG A 63 2.18 9.61 0.00
C ARG A 63 2.83 10.33 1.18
N TRP A 64 2.87 11.66 1.14
CA TRP A 64 3.52 12.48 2.16
C TRP A 64 2.86 12.38 3.53
N TYR A 65 1.54 12.16 3.60
CA TYR A 65 0.78 12.17 4.85
C TYR A 65 0.96 10.89 5.67
N TRP A 66 1.10 9.73 5.00
CA TRP A 66 1.18 8.43 5.71
C TRP A 66 2.58 7.81 5.71
N ARG A 67 3.50 8.22 4.82
CA ARG A 67 4.88 7.69 4.75
C ARG A 67 5.88 8.51 5.57
N ASN A 68 5.53 8.81 6.81
CA ASN A 68 6.48 9.38 7.77
C ASN A 68 6.73 8.35 8.88
N PRO A 69 7.82 7.57 8.78
CA PRO A 69 8.18 6.63 9.83
C PRO A 69 8.30 7.39 11.15
N THR A 70 7.48 7.01 12.12
CA THR A 70 7.48 7.64 13.44
C THR A 70 8.55 6.98 14.33
N ASP A 71 8.76 5.68 14.12
CA ASP A 71 9.77 4.89 14.81
C ASP A 71 11.03 4.70 13.94
N ARG A 72 12.18 5.06 14.51
CA ARG A 72 13.50 5.06 13.84
C ARG A 72 14.37 3.88 14.29
N HIS A 73 13.87 3.01 15.16
CA HIS A 73 14.71 1.99 15.77
C HIS A 73 14.73 0.70 14.96
N LEU A 74 13.56 0.26 14.47
CA LEU A 74 13.42 -1.07 13.88
C LEU A 74 12.36 -1.11 12.78
N TRP A 75 12.74 -1.69 11.63
CA TRP A 75 11.80 -2.04 10.57
C TRP A 75 11.65 -3.55 10.43
N HIS A 76 10.44 -4.00 10.13
CA HIS A 76 10.10 -5.39 9.80
C HIS A 76 9.76 -5.49 8.31
N LEU A 77 10.46 -6.36 7.61
CA LEU A 77 10.29 -6.60 6.18
C LEU A 77 9.91 -8.05 5.95
N ASP A 78 8.86 -8.26 5.18
CA ASP A 78 8.38 -9.60 4.85
C ASP A 78 7.64 -9.61 3.51
N GLU A 79 7.50 -10.79 2.93
CA GLU A 79 6.80 -11.00 1.67
C GLU A 79 5.51 -11.77 1.90
N THR A 80 4.46 -11.37 1.18
CA THR A 80 3.21 -12.12 1.18
C THR A 80 2.77 -12.47 -0.24
N TYR A 81 2.08 -13.59 -0.38
CA TYR A 81 1.61 -14.05 -1.68
C TYR A 81 0.29 -13.36 -2.08
N VAL A 82 0.18 -13.02 -3.36
CA VAL A 82 -1.03 -12.47 -3.98
C VAL A 82 -1.27 -13.19 -5.31
N LYS A 83 -2.51 -13.58 -5.60
CA LYS A 83 -2.84 -14.29 -6.84
C LYS A 83 -3.11 -13.30 -7.98
N VAL A 84 -2.34 -13.40 -9.06
CA VAL A 84 -2.43 -12.56 -10.26
C VAL A 84 -2.45 -13.46 -11.49
N ASN A 85 -3.52 -13.37 -12.27
CA ASN A 85 -3.79 -14.19 -13.45
C ASN A 85 -3.61 -15.70 -13.20
N GLY A 86 -4.15 -16.19 -12.08
CA GLY A 86 -4.02 -17.59 -11.68
C GLY A 86 -2.67 -17.97 -11.07
N LYS A 87 -1.62 -17.14 -11.20
CA LYS A 87 -0.26 -17.40 -10.69
C LYS A 87 0.00 -16.65 -9.38
N TRP A 88 0.87 -17.21 -8.54
CA TRP A 88 1.31 -16.53 -7.32
C TRP A 88 2.37 -15.46 -7.64
N ALA A 89 2.12 -14.25 -7.15
CA ALA A 89 3.06 -13.13 -7.13
C ALA A 89 3.43 -12.78 -5.67
N TYR A 90 4.52 -12.05 -5.50
CA TYR A 90 5.10 -11.69 -4.21
C TYR A 90 4.93 -10.20 -3.96
N LEU A 91 4.22 -9.86 -2.89
CA LEU A 91 4.09 -8.51 -2.38
C LEU A 91 5.04 -8.33 -1.20
N TYR A 92 6.14 -7.64 -1.47
CA TYR A 92 7.11 -7.20 -0.48
C TYR A 92 6.51 -6.04 0.32
N ARG A 93 6.64 -6.06 1.64
CA ARG A 93 6.06 -5.04 2.52
C ARG A 93 7.03 -4.73 3.66
N ALA A 94 7.00 -3.48 4.09
CA ALA A 94 7.81 -2.98 5.20
C ALA A 94 6.90 -2.25 6.17
N VAL A 95 7.04 -2.58 7.45
CA VAL A 95 6.35 -1.89 8.56
C VAL A 95 7.35 -1.48 9.63
N ASP A 96 7.03 -0.44 10.39
CA ASP A 96 7.79 -0.10 11.59
C ASP A 96 7.37 -0.98 12.79
N GLN A 97 8.03 -0.79 13.93
CA GLN A 97 7.72 -1.53 15.17
C GLN A 97 6.29 -1.32 15.68
N ARG A 98 5.65 -0.19 15.33
CA ARG A 98 4.25 0.12 15.68
C ARG A 98 3.25 -0.46 14.67
N GLY A 99 3.74 -1.10 13.62
CA GLY A 99 2.93 -1.68 12.55
C GLY A 99 2.48 -0.66 11.51
N HIS A 100 3.05 0.54 11.45
CA HIS A 100 2.78 1.52 10.40
C HIS A 100 3.43 1.07 9.08
N THR A 101 2.70 1.16 7.97
CA THR A 101 3.23 0.79 6.64
C THR A 101 4.25 1.83 6.19
N LEU A 102 5.45 1.37 5.81
CA LEU A 102 6.51 2.20 5.25
C LEU A 102 6.44 2.24 3.72
N ASP A 103 6.51 1.07 3.10
CA ASP A 103 6.32 0.89 1.66
C ASP A 103 5.97 -0.57 1.32
N PHE A 104 5.63 -0.79 0.06
CA PHE A 104 5.33 -2.08 -0.52
C PHE A 104 5.83 -2.17 -1.97
N TYR A 105 6.05 -3.37 -2.48
CA TYR A 105 6.48 -3.60 -3.85
C TYR A 105 5.96 -4.95 -4.36
N LEU A 106 5.28 -4.94 -5.50
CA LEU A 106 4.73 -6.16 -6.11
C LEU A 106 5.68 -6.69 -7.19
N SER A 107 6.09 -7.94 -7.07
CA SER A 107 6.93 -8.65 -8.03
C SER A 107 6.32 -9.98 -8.42
N ALA A 108 6.54 -10.40 -9.67
CA ALA A 108 6.16 -11.74 -10.11
C ALA A 108 7.09 -12.84 -9.58
N ARG A 109 8.30 -12.48 -9.11
CA ARG A 109 9.34 -13.43 -8.67
C ARG A 109 9.84 -13.09 -7.28
N ARG A 110 10.17 -14.12 -6.50
CA ARG A 110 10.90 -13.98 -5.23
C ARG A 110 12.39 -14.16 -5.48
N ASN A 111 13.11 -13.05 -5.66
CA ASN A 111 14.55 -13.08 -5.92
C ASN A 111 15.28 -11.88 -5.30
N THR A 112 16.61 -11.96 -5.25
CA THR A 112 17.47 -10.89 -4.72
C THR A 112 17.27 -9.57 -5.47
N HIS A 113 17.03 -9.61 -6.78
CA HIS A 113 16.78 -8.39 -7.56
C HIS A 113 15.48 -7.68 -7.11
N SER A 114 14.40 -8.41 -6.86
CA SER A 114 13.15 -7.83 -6.36
C SER A 114 13.31 -7.26 -4.95
N ALA A 115 14.05 -7.96 -4.07
CA ALA A 115 14.38 -7.46 -2.74
C ALA A 115 15.24 -6.19 -2.81
N TYR A 116 16.23 -6.14 -3.70
CA TYR A 116 17.06 -4.96 -3.96
C TYR A 116 16.23 -3.77 -4.47
N CYS A 117 15.36 -3.99 -5.47
CA CYS A 117 14.47 -2.95 -5.98
C CYS A 117 13.52 -2.43 -4.90
N PHE A 118 12.99 -3.31 -4.05
CA PHE A 118 12.12 -2.94 -2.94
C PHE A 118 12.86 -2.12 -1.87
N LEU A 119 14.01 -2.60 -1.40
CA LEU A 119 14.83 -1.91 -0.42
C LEU A 119 15.32 -0.56 -0.96
N GLY A 120 15.84 -0.53 -2.19
CA GLY A 120 16.26 0.71 -2.85
C GLY A 120 15.11 1.71 -2.98
N LYS A 121 13.90 1.25 -3.32
CA LYS A 121 12.69 2.09 -3.34
C LYS A 121 12.41 2.70 -1.96
N ILE A 122 12.49 1.92 -0.88
CA ILE A 122 12.25 2.45 0.46
C ILE A 122 13.32 3.48 0.83
N LEU A 123 14.59 3.13 0.70
CA LEU A 123 15.73 3.96 1.10
C LEU A 123 15.78 5.28 0.33
N ASN A 124 15.40 5.29 -0.94
CA ASN A 124 15.32 6.52 -1.75
C ASN A 124 14.18 7.46 -1.33
N HIS A 125 13.13 6.93 -0.69
CA HIS A 125 11.97 7.73 -0.29
C HIS A 125 12.06 8.26 1.15
N VAL A 126 12.88 7.64 2.00
CA VAL A 126 13.10 8.10 3.37
C VAL A 126 14.30 9.02 3.45
N LYS A 127 14.27 9.96 4.39
CA LYS A 127 15.46 10.76 4.71
C LYS A 127 16.50 9.88 5.40
N LYS A 128 17.79 10.19 5.24
CA LYS A 128 18.89 9.39 5.83
C LYS A 128 18.70 9.14 7.34
N TRP A 129 18.23 10.15 8.08
CA TRP A 129 17.97 10.04 9.53
C TRP A 129 16.70 9.26 9.91
N GLN A 130 15.88 8.85 8.93
CA GLN A 130 14.71 8.00 9.13
C GLN A 130 15.02 6.52 8.87
N ILE A 131 16.18 6.21 8.29
CA ILE A 131 16.64 4.84 8.09
C ILE A 131 16.93 4.22 9.47
N PRO A 132 16.44 3.00 9.76
CA PRO A 132 16.59 2.42 11.07
C PRO A 132 18.00 1.88 11.27
N ARG A 133 18.37 1.69 12.54
CA ARG A 133 19.61 0.96 12.86
C ARG A 133 19.48 -0.53 12.60
N VAL A 134 18.27 -1.08 12.68
CA VAL A 134 18.02 -2.53 12.53
C VAL A 134 16.91 -2.79 11.52
N ILE A 135 17.14 -3.76 10.63
CA ILE A 135 16.13 -4.35 9.75
C ILE A 135 15.95 -5.81 10.15
N ASN A 136 14.72 -6.19 10.50
CA ASN A 136 14.33 -7.58 10.68
C ASN A 136 13.69 -8.11 9.41
N THR A 137 14.13 -9.29 8.97
CA THR A 137 13.46 -10.06 7.93
C THR A 137 13.19 -11.48 8.42
N ASP A 138 12.32 -12.20 7.72
CA ASP A 138 12.32 -13.66 7.82
C ASP A 138 13.64 -14.26 7.27
N LYS A 139 13.84 -15.57 7.41
CA LYS A 139 15.05 -16.32 7.02
C LYS A 139 15.35 -16.34 5.50
N ALA A 140 14.74 -15.46 4.71
CA ALA A 140 14.99 -15.37 3.28
C ALA A 140 16.40 -14.80 3.01
N HIS A 141 17.26 -15.60 2.36
CA HIS A 141 18.62 -15.19 1.96
C HIS A 141 18.65 -14.03 0.94
N THR A 142 17.51 -13.72 0.31
CA THR A 142 17.39 -12.66 -0.70
C THR A 142 17.66 -11.27 -0.14
N TYR A 143 17.21 -10.98 1.09
CA TYR A 143 17.39 -9.67 1.71
C TYR A 143 18.85 -9.38 2.08
N GLY A 144 19.55 -10.37 2.65
CA GLY A 144 20.96 -10.21 3.04
C GLY A 144 21.81 -9.82 1.83
N ARG A 145 21.69 -10.55 0.72
CA ARG A 145 22.41 -10.23 -0.53
C ARG A 145 22.04 -8.86 -1.10
N ALA A 146 20.76 -8.48 -1.03
CA ALA A 146 20.30 -7.18 -1.50
C ALA A 146 20.85 -6.03 -0.65
N LEU A 147 20.88 -6.18 0.68
CA LEU A 147 21.44 -5.19 1.61
C LEU A 147 22.95 -5.05 1.45
N SER A 148 23.70 -6.15 1.32
CA SER A 148 25.14 -6.11 1.06
C SER A 148 25.45 -5.30 -0.20
N ARG A 149 24.70 -5.51 -1.28
CA ARG A 149 24.85 -4.73 -2.52
C ARG A 149 24.51 -3.24 -2.31
N LEU A 150 23.44 -2.92 -1.58
CA LEU A 150 23.07 -1.53 -1.32
C LEU A 150 24.09 -0.80 -0.44
N LYS A 151 24.75 -1.50 0.49
CA LYS A 151 25.87 -0.96 1.27
C LYS A 151 27.08 -0.67 0.39
N GLN A 152 27.47 -1.62 -0.48
CA GLN A 152 28.55 -1.41 -1.45
C GLN A 152 28.31 -0.23 -2.39
N GLU A 153 27.07 0.03 -2.77
CA GLU A 153 26.67 1.17 -3.60
C GLU A 153 26.52 2.50 -2.82
N GLY A 154 26.76 2.50 -1.50
CA GLY A 154 26.62 3.69 -0.64
C GLY A 154 25.17 4.19 -0.44
N LYS A 155 24.17 3.36 -0.80
CA LYS A 155 22.74 3.69 -0.70
C LYS A 155 22.13 3.30 0.65
N CYS A 156 22.80 2.44 1.39
CA CYS A 156 22.39 1.97 2.71
C CYS A 156 23.50 2.28 3.72
N PRO A 157 23.18 2.75 4.94
CA PRO A 157 24.19 2.95 5.99
C PRO A 157 24.95 1.67 6.30
N GLU A 158 26.27 1.78 6.50
CA GLU A 158 27.12 0.62 6.79
C GLU A 158 26.81 0.00 8.16
N ASP A 159 26.43 0.84 9.13
CA ASP A 159 26.06 0.49 10.49
C ASP A 159 24.67 -0.17 10.62
N LEU A 160 23.91 -0.25 9.52
CA LEU A 160 22.61 -0.91 9.52
C LEU A 160 22.78 -2.41 9.78
N ASP A 161 22.21 -2.89 10.88
CA ASP A 161 22.22 -4.30 11.27
C ASP A 161 21.05 -5.05 10.62
N HIS A 162 21.33 -6.21 10.02
CA HIS A 162 20.32 -7.07 9.41
C HIS A 162 20.16 -8.34 10.24
N ARG A 163 18.97 -8.53 10.80
CA ARG A 163 18.66 -9.70 11.63
C ARG A 163 17.60 -10.57 10.97
N GLN A 164 17.82 -11.88 11.04
CA GLN A 164 16.86 -12.88 10.58
C GLN A 164 16.19 -13.53 11.79
N ILE A 165 15.10 -12.94 12.27
CA ILE A 165 14.41 -13.39 13.49
C ILE A 165 12.95 -13.73 13.18
N LYS A 166 12.66 -15.04 13.05
CA LYS A 166 11.33 -15.56 12.75
C LYS A 166 10.26 -15.11 13.77
N TYR A 167 10.57 -15.16 15.06
CA TYR A 167 9.58 -14.95 16.14
C TYR A 167 9.21 -13.48 16.39
N LYS A 168 9.81 -12.52 15.67
CA LYS A 168 9.53 -11.08 15.81
C LYS A 168 8.68 -10.52 14.66
N ASN A 169 8.17 -11.36 13.76
CA ASN A 169 7.39 -10.95 12.59
C ASN A 169 5.87 -10.90 12.83
N ASN A 170 5.38 -11.18 14.03
CA ASN A 170 3.94 -11.21 14.34
C ASN A 170 3.20 -9.92 13.91
N VAL A 171 3.84 -8.76 14.01
CA VAL A 171 3.26 -7.46 13.61
C VAL A 171 2.95 -7.43 12.11
N ILE A 172 3.93 -7.78 11.26
CA ILE A 172 3.77 -7.76 9.81
C ILE A 172 2.87 -8.91 9.33
N GLU A 173 2.91 -10.07 9.99
CA GLU A 173 2.04 -11.20 9.70
C GLU A 173 0.56 -10.90 10.02
N CYS A 174 0.28 -10.25 11.16
CA CYS A 174 -1.08 -9.79 11.49
C CYS A 174 -1.60 -8.79 10.43
N ASP A 175 -0.72 -7.88 9.99
CA ASP A 175 -1.01 -6.89 8.96
C ASP A 175 -1.27 -7.56 7.59
N HIS A 176 -0.54 -8.64 7.26
CA HIS A 176 -0.80 -9.50 6.09
C HIS A 176 -2.19 -10.12 6.11
N GLY A 177 -2.65 -10.62 7.26
CA GLY A 177 -3.98 -11.23 7.38
C GLY A 177 -5.10 -10.25 7.02
N LYS A 178 -5.00 -9.01 7.52
CA LYS A 178 -5.94 -7.92 7.22
C LYS A 178 -5.92 -7.53 5.73
N LEU A 179 -4.74 -7.47 5.11
CA LEU A 179 -4.61 -7.19 3.68
C LEU A 179 -5.23 -8.33 2.83
N LYS A 180 -4.91 -9.58 3.16
CA LYS A 180 -5.42 -10.76 2.45
C LYS A 180 -6.94 -10.85 2.50
N ARG A 181 -7.58 -10.41 3.59
CA ARG A 181 -9.05 -10.35 3.69
C ARG A 181 -9.65 -9.47 2.59
N ILE A 182 -9.07 -8.28 2.38
CA ILE A 182 -9.52 -7.33 1.34
C ILE A 182 -9.26 -7.92 -0.06
N ILE A 183 -8.05 -8.43 -0.30
CA ILE A 183 -7.67 -8.99 -1.61
C ILE A 183 -8.48 -10.25 -1.96
N LYS A 184 -8.82 -11.09 -0.98
CA LYS A 184 -9.57 -12.33 -1.23
C LYS A 184 -10.97 -12.03 -1.78
N ALA A 185 -11.60 -10.97 -1.28
CA ALA A 185 -12.91 -10.53 -1.77
C ALA A 185 -12.87 -9.99 -3.20
N THR A 186 -11.71 -9.54 -3.69
CA THR A 186 -11.56 -9.09 -5.09
C THR A 186 -11.40 -10.23 -6.09
N LEU A 187 -11.52 -11.50 -5.66
CA LEU A 187 -11.44 -12.73 -6.48
C LEU A 187 -10.16 -12.86 -7.34
N GLY A 188 -9.08 -12.21 -6.91
CA GLY A 188 -7.78 -12.20 -7.59
C GLY A 188 -7.69 -11.22 -8.77
N PHE A 189 -6.47 -10.82 -9.11
CA PHE A 189 -6.22 -9.82 -10.15
C PHE A 189 -5.99 -10.46 -11.51
N LYS A 190 -6.32 -9.76 -12.60
CA LYS A 190 -6.11 -10.26 -13.98
C LYS A 190 -4.73 -9.94 -14.54
N SER A 191 -4.06 -8.89 -14.07
CA SER A 191 -2.72 -8.52 -14.53
C SER A 191 -1.89 -7.86 -13.43
N MET A 192 -0.56 -7.89 -13.56
CA MET A 192 0.34 -7.25 -12.58
C MET A 192 0.10 -5.74 -12.47
N LYS A 193 -0.16 -5.07 -13.60
CA LYS A 193 -0.45 -3.64 -13.65
C LYS A 193 -1.70 -3.31 -12.84
N THR A 194 -2.77 -4.10 -13.00
CA THR A 194 -4.06 -3.85 -12.35
C THR A 194 -4.03 -4.25 -10.87
N ALA A 195 -3.33 -5.32 -10.55
CA ALA A 195 -3.03 -5.72 -9.18
C ALA A 195 -2.31 -4.60 -8.44
N TYR A 196 -1.23 -4.09 -9.02
CA TYR A 196 -0.41 -3.08 -8.35
C TYR A 196 -1.17 -1.75 -8.18
N ALA A 197 -1.95 -1.34 -9.18
CA ALA A 197 -2.78 -0.15 -9.09
C ALA A 197 -3.80 -0.24 -7.94
N THR A 198 -4.44 -1.39 -7.80
CA THR A 198 -5.43 -1.64 -6.75
C THR A 198 -4.79 -1.73 -5.37
N ILE A 199 -3.68 -2.48 -5.24
CA ILE A 199 -2.93 -2.63 -3.99
C ILE A 199 -2.46 -1.28 -3.47
N LYS A 200 -2.06 -0.35 -4.35
CA LYS A 200 -1.73 1.03 -3.94
C LYS A 200 -2.87 1.69 -3.16
N GLY A 201 -4.09 1.62 -3.66
CA GLY A 201 -5.25 2.18 -2.97
C GLY A 201 -5.55 1.44 -1.66
N ILE A 202 -5.47 0.10 -1.66
CA ILE A 202 -5.69 -0.71 -0.45
C ILE A 202 -4.69 -0.33 0.64
N GLU A 203 -3.39 -0.26 0.32
CA GLU A 203 -2.35 0.11 1.29
C GLU A 203 -2.54 1.51 1.85
N VAL A 204 -2.94 2.48 1.02
CA VAL A 204 -3.28 3.83 1.48
C VAL A 204 -4.43 3.80 2.47
N MET A 205 -5.55 3.16 2.12
CA MET A 205 -6.72 3.10 3.00
C MET A 205 -6.41 2.35 4.30
N ARG A 206 -5.53 1.34 4.25
CA ARG A 206 -5.04 0.64 5.44
C ARG A 206 -4.12 1.52 6.29
N ALA A 207 -3.21 2.27 5.69
CA ALA A 207 -2.34 3.20 6.41
C ALA A 207 -3.16 4.30 7.10
N LEU A 208 -4.18 4.84 6.41
CA LEU A 208 -5.13 5.77 7.00
C LEU A 208 -5.89 5.13 8.16
N ARG A 209 -6.45 3.92 8.00
CA ARG A 209 -7.14 3.19 9.08
C ARG A 209 -6.24 2.90 10.29
N LYS A 210 -4.92 2.76 10.09
CA LYS A 210 -3.94 2.62 11.18
C LYS A 210 -3.61 3.92 11.90
N GLY A 211 -4.16 5.05 11.46
CA GLY A 211 -3.90 6.36 12.07
C GLY A 211 -2.61 7.03 11.60
N GLN A 212 -1.96 6.55 10.52
CA GLN A 212 -0.66 7.11 10.08
C GLN A 212 -0.73 8.57 9.63
N ALA A 213 -1.92 9.06 9.31
CA ALA A 213 -2.16 10.47 8.98
C ALA A 213 -3.14 11.13 9.97
N SER A 214 -3.38 10.54 11.15
CA SER A 214 -4.40 11.02 12.10
C SER A 214 -4.21 12.46 12.52
N LEU A 215 -2.96 12.95 12.58
CA LEU A 215 -2.63 14.36 12.84
C LEU A 215 -3.26 15.33 11.84
N PHE A 216 -3.57 14.89 10.62
CA PHE A 216 -4.14 15.71 9.56
C PHE A 216 -5.67 15.61 9.48
N TYR A 217 -6.27 14.65 10.18
CA TYR A 217 -7.70 14.36 10.06
C TYR A 217 -8.41 14.04 11.39
N ASN A 218 -7.75 14.24 12.51
CA ASN A 218 -8.25 14.01 13.87
C ASN A 218 -8.72 12.56 14.14
N GLY A 219 -8.20 11.58 13.39
CA GLY A 219 -8.43 10.15 13.66
C GLY A 219 -9.85 9.64 13.39
N ASN A 220 -10.77 10.47 12.86
CA ASN A 220 -12.16 10.07 12.62
C ASN A 220 -12.46 9.80 11.13
N ILE A 221 -13.58 9.13 10.85
CA ILE A 221 -13.95 8.69 9.50
C ILE A 221 -14.22 9.88 8.58
N LEU A 222 -14.87 10.93 9.07
CA LEU A 222 -15.20 12.12 8.27
C LEU A 222 -13.94 12.91 7.91
N GLY A 223 -13.00 13.02 8.83
CA GLY A 223 -11.68 13.59 8.57
C GLY A 223 -10.92 12.81 7.51
N GLU A 224 -10.96 11.48 7.54
CA GLU A 224 -10.34 10.65 6.50
C GLU A 224 -10.94 10.95 5.13
N VAL A 225 -12.27 11.15 5.04
CA VAL A 225 -12.95 11.58 3.80
C VAL A 225 -12.45 12.95 3.38
N TRP A 226 -12.47 13.91 4.30
CA TRP A 226 -12.04 15.28 4.06
C TRP A 226 -10.60 15.37 3.55
N LEU A 227 -9.66 14.64 4.17
CA LEU A 227 -8.26 14.63 3.74
C LEU A 227 -8.12 14.10 2.31
N VAL A 228 -8.84 13.03 1.97
CA VAL A 228 -8.82 12.48 0.61
C VAL A 228 -9.42 13.50 -0.37
N ASN A 229 -10.57 14.10 -0.07
CA ASN A 229 -11.19 15.10 -0.95
C ASN A 229 -10.27 16.32 -1.17
N ARG A 230 -9.70 16.85 -0.07
CA ARG A 230 -8.79 17.99 -0.09
C ARG A 230 -7.59 17.78 -1.01
N VAL A 231 -6.95 16.61 -0.96
CA VAL A 231 -5.79 16.35 -1.84
C VAL A 231 -6.20 16.22 -3.31
N PHE A 232 -7.47 15.99 -3.61
CA PHE A 232 -8.04 15.99 -4.95
C PHE A 232 -8.59 17.35 -5.39
N GLY A 233 -8.61 18.35 -4.51
CA GLY A 233 -9.14 19.69 -4.78
C GLY A 233 -10.67 19.74 -4.77
N LEU A 234 -11.29 18.87 -3.97
CA LEU A 234 -12.73 18.85 -3.66
C LEU A 234 -12.94 19.38 -2.24
#